data_AF-A0A9D7HH72-F1
#
_entry.id   AF-A0A9D7HH72-F1
#
_cell.length_a   1.000
_cell.length_b   1.000
_cell.length_c   1.000
_cell.angle_alpha   90.00
_cell.angle_beta   90.00
_cell.angle_gamma   90.00
#
_symmetry.space_group_name_H-M   'P 1'
#
loop_
_entity.id
_entity.type
_entity.pdbx_description
1 polymer ?
#
loop_
_entity_poly.entity_id
_entity_poly.type
_entity_poly.pdbx_seq_one_letter_code
_entity_poly.pdbx_strand_id
1 'polypeptide(L)'
;MKGEYMIRPAAAGDIPFLADAIMGAEASGTDKPGMAMLFDFSLERARELVLAMLEEEIDGCELSVSSFLVADTGNGPVAPVARMGGGNDR
;
A
#
# COMPACT_ATOMS: atom_id res chain seq x y z
N MET A 1 19.32 -19.56 -1.30
CA MET A 1 18.02 -20.21 -1.60
C MET A 1 17.09 -19.14 -2.14
N LYS A 2 16.47 -19.34 -3.31
CA LYS A 2 15.30 -18.52 -3.67
C LYS A 2 14.19 -18.95 -2.72
N GLY A 3 13.71 -18.06 -1.86
CA GLY A 3 12.45 -18.28 -1.17
C GLY A 3 11.35 -18.42 -2.21
N GLU A 4 10.38 -19.30 -1.97
CA GLU A 4 9.18 -19.33 -2.80
C GLU A 4 8.38 -18.05 -2.52
N TYR A 5 8.04 -17.33 -3.58
CA TYR A 5 7.17 -16.16 -3.50
C TYR A 5 5.76 -16.58 -3.90
N MET A 6 4.78 -16.28 -3.07
CA MET A 6 3.36 -16.44 -3.38
C MET A 6 2.77 -15.06 -3.67
N ILE A 7 2.20 -14.88 -4.87
CA ILE A 7 1.42 -13.69 -5.18
C ILE A 7 -0.03 -13.94 -4.76
N ARG A 8 -0.56 -13.11 -3.87
CA ARG A 8 -1.93 -13.21 -3.34
C ARG A 8 -2.59 -11.84 -3.27
N PRO A 9 -3.94 -11.74 -3.24
CA PRO A 9 -4.61 -10.52 -2.83
C PRO A 9 -4.11 -10.04 -1.46
N ALA A 10 -4.00 -8.72 -1.30
CA ALA A 10 -3.77 -8.14 0.01
C ALA A 10 -4.99 -8.39 0.91
N ALA A 11 -4.74 -8.46 2.21
CA ALA A 11 -5.74 -8.58 3.26
C ALA A 11 -5.59 -7.44 4.27
N ALA A 12 -6.57 -7.24 5.14
CA ALA A 12 -6.54 -6.18 6.15
C ALA A 12 -5.27 -6.22 7.04
N GLY A 13 -4.71 -7.40 7.29
CA GLY A 13 -3.45 -7.55 8.02
C GLY A 13 -2.22 -6.95 7.31
N ASP A 14 -2.29 -6.73 6.00
CA ASP A 14 -1.22 -6.12 5.20
C ASP A 14 -1.28 -4.58 5.21
N ILE A 15 -2.31 -3.95 5.79
CA ILE A 15 -2.49 -2.49 5.79
C ILE A 15 -1.24 -1.72 6.25
N PRO A 16 -0.57 -2.08 7.37
CA PRO A 16 0.64 -1.37 7.79
C PRO A 16 1.76 -1.46 6.73
N PHE A 17 1.91 -2.63 6.11
CA PHE A 17 2.90 -2.86 5.07
C PHE A 17 2.58 -2.06 3.79
N LEU A 18 1.31 -2.01 3.39
CA LEU A 18 0.87 -1.22 2.24
C LEU A 18 1.09 0.27 2.47
N ALA A 19 0.76 0.79 3.66
CA ALA A 19 0.98 2.19 3.99
C ALA A 19 2.45 2.56 3.90
N ASP A 20 3.35 1.74 4.45
CA ASP A 20 4.80 1.95 4.37
C ASP A 20 5.29 1.92 2.91
N ALA A 21 4.79 0.99 2.11
CA ALA A 21 5.17 0.87 0.71
C ALA A 21 4.67 2.05 -0.15
N ILE A 22 3.44 2.53 0.09
CA ILE A 22 2.87 3.72 -0.56
C ILE A 22 3.71 4.95 -0.21
N MET A 23 4.03 5.15 1.07
CA MET A 23 4.90 6.24 1.51
C MET A 23 6.30 6.14 0.87
N GLY A 24 6.87 4.94 0.79
CA GLY A 24 8.16 4.72 0.13
C GLY A 24 8.14 5.04 -1.37
N ALA A 25 7.05 4.65 -2.07
CA ALA A 25 6.87 4.95 -3.48
C ALA A 25 6.70 6.45 -3.72
N GLU A 26 5.89 7.12 -2.89
CA GLU A 26 5.59 8.55 -3.01
C GLU A 26 6.80 9.42 -2.64
N ALA A 27 7.62 8.98 -1.69
CA ALA A 27 8.90 9.58 -1.35
C ALA A 27 9.96 9.44 -2.47
N SER A 28 9.81 8.46 -3.37
CA SER A 28 10.67 8.22 -4.53
C SER A 28 12.18 8.18 -4.20
N GLY A 29 12.53 7.59 -3.04
CA GLY A 29 13.92 7.51 -2.56
C GLY A 29 14.47 8.80 -1.96
N THR A 30 13.62 9.73 -1.58
CA THR A 30 13.98 11.00 -0.92
C THR A 30 13.25 11.16 0.40
N ASP A 31 13.66 12.10 1.24
CA ASP A 31 12.92 12.46 2.47
C ASP A 31 11.86 13.54 2.21
N LYS A 32 11.48 13.76 0.94
CA LYS A 32 10.58 14.83 0.49
C LYS A 32 9.43 14.29 -0.35
N PRO A 33 8.51 13.53 0.27
CA PRO A 33 7.25 13.14 -0.36
C PRO A 33 6.52 14.32 -1.01
N GLY A 34 6.29 14.25 -2.32
CA GLY A 34 5.67 15.34 -3.08
C GLY A 34 4.30 15.77 -2.57
N MET A 35 3.42 14.83 -2.22
CA MET A 35 2.07 15.15 -1.70
C MET A 35 2.12 15.67 -0.28
N ALA A 36 2.89 15.05 0.62
CA ALA A 36 2.96 15.53 2.00
C ALA A 36 3.57 16.95 2.05
N MET A 37 4.59 17.21 1.23
CA MET A 37 5.19 18.55 1.09
C MET A 37 4.20 19.58 0.51
N LEU A 38 3.34 19.17 -0.44
CA LEU A 38 2.33 20.05 -1.02
C LEU A 38 1.29 20.51 0.02
N PHE A 39 0.93 19.63 0.95
CA PHE A 39 -0.07 19.91 1.99
C PHE A 39 0.54 20.34 3.34
N ASP A 40 1.86 20.58 3.40
CA ASP A 40 2.61 20.92 4.62
C ASP A 40 2.38 19.91 5.77
N PHE A 41 2.33 18.62 5.42
CA PHE A 41 2.21 17.52 6.37
C PHE A 41 3.56 16.90 6.68
N SER A 42 3.72 16.41 7.92
CA SER A 42 4.84 15.54 8.26
C SER A 42 4.68 14.15 7.61
N LEU A 43 5.78 13.40 7.53
CA LEU A 43 5.78 12.02 7.01
C LEU A 43 4.83 11.12 7.80
N GLU A 44 4.86 11.29 9.12
CA GLU A 44 4.04 10.58 10.09
C GLU A 44 2.57 10.88 9.85
N ARG A 45 2.22 12.16 9.63
CA ARG A 45 0.85 12.55 9.36
C ARG A 45 0.36 12.02 8.02
N ALA A 46 1.19 12.07 6.98
CA ALA A 46 0.86 11.50 5.68
C ALA A 46 0.62 9.98 5.80
N ARG A 47 1.48 9.27 6.53
CA ARG A 47 1.33 7.83 6.79
C ARG A 47 0.05 7.50 7.55
N GLU A 48 -0.31 8.27 8.58
CA GLU A 48 -1.58 8.11 9.31
C GLU A 48 -2.79 8.26 8.40
N LEU A 49 -2.75 9.22 7.47
CA LEU A 49 -3.84 9.42 6.51
C LEU A 49 -3.94 8.24 5.54
N VAL A 50 -2.82 7.75 5.01
CA VAL A 50 -2.82 6.55 4.15
C VAL A 50 -3.36 5.33 4.89
N LEU A 51 -2.98 5.13 6.16
CA LEU A 51 -3.56 4.08 7.00
C LEU A 51 -5.07 4.23 7.12
N ALA A 52 -5.56 5.42 7.46
CA ALA A 52 -6.99 5.67 7.59
C ALA A 52 -7.76 5.40 6.28
N MET A 53 -7.18 5.75 5.13
CA MET A 53 -7.77 5.48 3.82
C MET A 53 -7.86 3.98 3.52
N LEU A 54 -6.80 3.23 3.83
CA LEU A 54 -6.79 1.77 3.68
C LEU A 54 -7.69 1.06 4.71
N GLU A 55 -7.88 1.61 5.90
CA GLU A 55 -8.80 1.05 6.90
C GLU A 55 -10.27 1.30 6.55
N GLU A 56 -10.57 2.38 5.81
CA GLU A 56 -11.92 2.70 5.35
C GLU A 56 -12.43 1.68 4.31
N GLU A 57 -11.53 1.00 3.58
CA GLU A 57 -11.85 -0.05 2.61
C GLU A 57 -12.98 0.33 1.62
N ILE A 58 -12.82 1.46 0.94
CA ILE A 58 -13.74 1.85 -0.13
C ILE A 58 -13.39 1.07 -1.40
N ASP A 59 -14.16 0.01 -1.68
CA ASP A 59 -13.92 -0.82 -2.86
C ASP A 59 -13.98 0.00 -4.17
N GLY A 60 -13.07 -0.30 -5.09
CA GLY A 60 -12.91 0.44 -6.34
C GLY A 60 -12.12 1.75 -6.23
N CYS A 61 -11.74 2.21 -5.03
CA CYS A 61 -10.78 3.29 -4.87
C CYS A 61 -9.34 2.77 -5.02
N GLU A 62 -8.45 3.60 -5.59
CA GLU A 62 -7.04 3.25 -5.83
C GLU A 62 -6.26 2.93 -4.54
N LEU A 63 -6.74 3.44 -3.40
CA LEU A 63 -6.20 3.23 -2.07
C LEU A 63 -7.13 2.36 -1.21
N SER A 64 -7.67 1.29 -1.79
CA SER A 64 -8.29 0.18 -1.06
C SER A 64 -7.33 -1.02 -1.01
N VAL A 65 -7.36 -1.81 0.06
CA VAL A 65 -6.61 -3.08 0.15
C VAL A 65 -7.00 -4.01 -1.01
N SER A 66 -8.26 -4.02 -1.42
CA SER A 66 -8.74 -4.79 -2.57
C SER A 66 -8.02 -4.44 -3.89
N SER A 67 -7.44 -3.25 -3.99
CA SER A 67 -6.68 -2.78 -5.15
C SER A 67 -5.23 -3.28 -5.18
N PHE A 68 -4.78 -4.07 -4.19
CA PHE A 68 -3.40 -4.56 -4.12
C PHE A 68 -3.28 -6.08 -4.20
N LEU A 69 -2.23 -6.52 -4.89
CA LEU A 69 -1.61 -7.83 -4.71
C LEU A 69 -0.37 -7.67 -3.83
N VAL A 70 -0.01 -8.72 -3.10
CA VAL A 70 1.25 -8.80 -2.36
C VAL A 70 2.03 -10.05 -2.73
N ALA A 71 3.34 -9.92 -2.82
CA ALA A 71 4.27 -11.04 -2.81
C ALA A 71 4.60 -11.39 -1.36
N ASP A 72 4.38 -12.64 -0.98
CA ASP A 72 4.60 -13.17 0.37
C ASP A 72 5.63 -14.31 0.35
N THR A 73 6.45 -14.42 1.39
CA THR A 73 7.48 -15.47 1.54
C THR A 73 7.13 -16.53 2.57
N GLY A 74 5.91 -16.50 3.12
CA GLY A 74 5.48 -17.28 4.28
C GLY A 74 5.87 -16.68 5.62
N ASN A 75 6.84 -15.74 5.63
CA ASN A 75 7.20 -14.92 6.79
C ASN A 75 6.57 -13.52 6.74
N GLY A 76 5.71 -13.26 5.75
CA GLY A 76 5.04 -11.98 5.56
C GLY A 76 5.26 -11.36 4.18
N PRO A 77 4.57 -10.24 3.91
CA PRO A 77 4.63 -9.55 2.63
C PRO A 77 5.99 -8.85 2.45
N VAL A 78 6.49 -8.88 1.21
CA VAL A 78 7.81 -8.31 0.84
C VAL A 78 7.72 -7.29 -0.29
N ALA A 79 6.65 -7.31 -1.09
CA ALA A 79 6.39 -6.30 -2.11
C ALA A 79 4.88 -6.22 -2.39
N PRO A 80 4.31 -5.00 -2.51
CA PRO A 80 2.98 -4.83 -3.06
C PRO A 80 3.01 -4.47 -4.55
N VAL A 81 1.92 -4.77 -5.24
CA VAL A 81 1.67 -4.34 -6.61
C VAL A 81 0.26 -3.76 -6.66
N ALA A 82 0.16 -2.47 -7.00
CA ALA A 82 -1.11 -1.83 -7.28
C ALA A 82 -1.72 -2.43 -8.56
N ARG A 83 -2.98 -2.87 -8.48
CA ARG A 83 -3.74 -3.37 -9.61
C ARG A 83 -4.55 -2.21 -10.20
N MET A 84 -4.05 -1.56 -11.25
CA MET A 84 -4.88 -0.66 -12.03
C MET A 84 -5.98 -1.46 -12.75
N GLY A 85 -7.24 -1.20 -12.41
CA GLY A 85 -8.40 -1.61 -13.22
C GLY A 85 -8.91 -3.04 -13.05
N GLY A 86 -9.31 -3.42 -11.84
CA GLY A 86 -9.96 -4.70 -11.60
C GLY A 86 -10.87 -4.67 -10.39
N GLY A 87 -11.84 -3.76 -10.38
CA GLY A 87 -13.00 -3.88 -9.50
C GLY A 87 -13.60 -5.27 -9.69
N ASN A 88 -13.93 -5.93 -8.60
CA ASN A 88 -14.66 -7.19 -8.64
C ASN A 88 -16.14 -6.88 -8.91
N ASP A 89 -16.43 -6.32 -10.09
CA ASP A 89 -17.78 -6.22 -10.64
C ASP A 89 -18.20 -7.64 -11.07
N ARG A 90 -18.53 -8.47 -10.10
CA ARG A 90 -19.23 -9.74 -10.27
C ARG A 90 -20.43 -9.80 -9.35
#